data_AF-A0A5K3FKT6-F1
#
_entry.id   AF-A0A5K3FKT6-F1
#
_cell.length_a   1.000
_cell.length_b   1.000
_cell.length_c   1.000
_cell.angle_alpha   90.00
_cell.angle_beta   90.00
_cell.angle_gamma   90.00
#
_symmetry.space_group_name_H-M   'P 1'
#
loop_
_entity.id
_entity.type
_entity.pdbx_description
1 polymer ?
#
loop_
_entity_poly.entity_id
_entity_poly.type
_entity_poly.pdbx_seq_one_letter_code
_entity_poly.pdbx_strand_id
1 'polypeptide(L)'
;MACSCSETANKIVVSVFSIIVLFFGAVWLFFGVFLVVMASQAESAIPTGSFVFIIVAGIVVVAIAILGFIGAWKRNRCMLLTFATFAGFLFVIELIAAVIVFVTQTQVG
;
A
#
# COMPACT_ATOMS: atom_id res chain seq x y z
N MET A 1 -22.51 -22.79 7.67
CA MET A 1 -21.63 -22.81 8.86
C MET A 1 -21.85 -21.52 9.64
N ALA A 2 -22.51 -21.62 10.79
CA ALA A 2 -22.76 -20.49 11.68
C ALA A 2 -21.42 -19.89 12.12
N CYS A 3 -21.22 -18.63 11.78
CA CYS A 3 -19.99 -17.91 12.00
C CYS A 3 -20.13 -17.20 13.34
N SER A 4 -19.21 -17.42 14.29
CA SER A 4 -19.19 -16.66 15.54
C SER A 4 -19.10 -15.16 15.23
N CYS A 5 -19.77 -14.31 16.02
CA CYS A 5 -19.90 -12.87 15.76
C CYS A 5 -18.53 -12.19 15.49
N SER A 6 -17.48 -12.67 16.17
CA SER A 6 -16.10 -12.21 16.04
C SER A 6 -15.47 -12.44 14.65
N GLU A 7 -15.80 -13.54 13.97
CA GLU A 7 -15.20 -13.87 12.66
C GLU A 7 -15.89 -13.09 11.53
N THR A 8 -17.18 -12.82 11.69
CA THR A 8 -17.97 -11.98 10.78
C THR A 8 -17.56 -10.51 10.89
N ALA A 9 -17.33 -10.00 12.11
CA ALA A 9 -16.85 -8.64 12.34
C ALA A 9 -15.49 -8.37 11.67
N ASN A 10 -14.52 -9.28 11.85
CA ASN A 10 -13.20 -9.13 11.23
C ASN A 10 -13.28 -9.08 9.69
N LYS A 11 -14.16 -9.91 9.10
CA LYS A 11 -14.39 -9.93 7.65
C LYS A 11 -14.89 -8.59 7.11
N ILE A 12 -15.82 -7.96 7.83
CA ILE A 12 -16.38 -6.65 7.47
C ILE A 12 -15.31 -5.57 7.59
N VAL A 13 -14.55 -5.54 8.69
CA VAL A 13 -13.51 -4.53 8.94
C VAL A 13 -12.41 -4.59 7.87
N VAL A 14 -11.88 -5.80 7.59
CA VAL A 14 -10.83 -5.98 6.56
C VAL A 14 -11.35 -5.60 5.17
N SER A 15 -12.59 -5.94 4.83
CA SER A 15 -13.18 -5.59 3.54
C SER A 15 -13.34 -4.07 3.36
N VAL A 16 -13.86 -3.37 4.38
CA VAL A 16 -14.07 -1.92 4.32
C VAL A 16 -12.72 -1.20 4.23
N PHE A 17 -11.76 -1.58 5.07
CA PHE A 17 -10.43 -0.96 5.07
C PHE A 17 -9.71 -1.19 3.73
N SER A 18 -9.79 -2.41 3.18
CA SER A 18 -9.17 -2.72 1.88
C SER A 18 -9.75 -1.90 0.74
N ILE A 19 -11.07 -1.67 0.70
CA ILE A 19 -11.70 -0.81 -0.32
C ILE A 19 -11.23 0.64 -0.20
N ILE A 20 -11.16 1.17 1.03
CA ILE A 20 -10.69 2.54 1.27
C ILE A 20 -9.24 2.69 0.79
N VAL A 21 -8.36 1.76 1.17
CA VAL A 21 -6.96 1.75 0.74
C VAL A 21 -6.83 1.60 -0.77
N LEU A 22 -7.69 0.80 -1.42
CA LEU A 22 -7.72 0.68 -2.87
C LEU A 22 -8.06 2.01 -3.55
N PHE A 23 -9.05 2.74 -3.03
CA PHE A 23 -9.43 4.04 -3.56
C PHE A 23 -8.29 5.07 -3.45
N PHE A 24 -7.69 5.19 -2.26
CA PHE A 24 -6.54 6.07 -2.06
C PHE A 24 -5.33 5.65 -2.91
N GLY A 25 -5.04 4.35 -3.00
CA GLY A 25 -3.96 3.81 -3.83
C GLY A 25 -4.17 4.06 -5.32
N ALA A 26 -5.41 3.96 -5.81
CA ALA A 26 -5.74 4.25 -7.21
C ALA A 26 -5.55 5.73 -7.55
N VAL A 27 -5.99 6.64 -6.67
CA VAL A 27 -5.76 8.09 -6.82
C VAL A 27 -4.27 8.40 -6.80
N TRP A 28 -3.52 7.78 -5.89
CA TRP A 28 -2.06 7.94 -5.79
C TRP A 28 -1.36 7.46 -7.05
N LEU A 29 -1.71 6.29 -7.57
CA LEU A 29 -1.15 5.75 -8.81
C LEU A 29 -1.46 6.64 -10.01
N PHE A 30 -2.69 7.12 -10.12
CA PHE A 30 -3.07 8.05 -11.18
C PHE A 30 -2.22 9.32 -11.14
N PHE A 31 -2.03 9.90 -9.95
CA PHE A 31 -1.18 11.07 -9.76
C PHE A 31 0.29 10.80 -10.09
N GLY A 32 0.82 9.65 -9.69
CA GLY A 32 2.20 9.24 -9.99
C GLY A 32 2.46 9.07 -11.48
N VAL A 33 1.55 8.42 -12.22
CA VAL A 33 1.65 8.28 -13.67
C VAL A 33 1.55 9.63 -14.37
N PHE A 34 0.62 10.50 -13.93
CA PHE A 34 0.47 11.85 -14.47
C PHE A 34 1.76 12.67 -14.33
N LEU A 35 2.42 12.62 -13.16
CA LEU A 35 3.69 13.28 -12.92
C LEU A 35 4.83 12.76 -13.81
N VAL A 36 4.92 11.43 -14.02
CA VAL A 36 5.93 10.85 -14.92
C VAL A 36 5.73 11.30 -16.36
N VAL A 37 4.48 11.33 -16.84
CA VAL A 37 4.16 11.78 -18.21
C VAL A 37 4.49 13.26 -18.39
N MET A 38 4.26 14.09 -17.38
CA MET A 38 4.66 15.51 -17.44
C MET A 38 6.17 15.69 -17.35
N ALA A 39 6.86 14.89 -16.53
CA ALA A 39 8.31 14.94 -16.40
C ALA A 39 9.04 14.44 -17.67
N SER A 40 8.47 13.49 -18.43
CA SER A 40 9.07 13.03 -19.69
C SER A 40 9.00 14.05 -20.82
N GLN A 41 8.07 15.01 -20.75
CA GLN A 41 7.92 16.08 -21.74
C GLN A 41 8.77 17.31 -21.41
N ALA A 42 9.21 17.45 -20.15
CA ALA A 42 10.19 18.44 -19.76
C ALA A 42 11.58 17.81 -19.95
N GLU A 43 12.37 18.30 -20.90
CA GLU A 43 13.76 17.86 -21.19
C GLU A 43 14.76 18.10 -20.03
N SER A 44 14.26 18.32 -18.82
CA SER A 44 15.00 18.73 -17.64
C SER A 44 15.34 17.52 -16.78
N ALA A 45 16.55 17.55 -16.23
CA ALA A 45 17.21 16.55 -15.38
C ALA A 45 16.51 16.26 -14.04
N ILE A 46 15.20 15.99 -14.05
CA ILE A 46 14.45 15.57 -12.88
C ILE A 46 14.75 14.07 -12.68
N PRO A 47 15.18 13.63 -11.49
CA PRO A 47 15.49 12.23 -11.22
C PRO A 47 14.22 11.39 -11.36
N THR A 48 14.03 10.82 -12.55
CA THR A 48 12.96 9.87 -12.90
C THR A 48 12.89 8.69 -11.93
N GLY A 49 14.01 8.35 -11.28
CA GLY A 49 14.07 7.36 -10.22
C GLY A 49 13.05 7.59 -9.11
N SER A 50 12.91 8.82 -8.61
CA SER A 50 12.01 9.11 -7.47
C SER A 50 10.54 8.90 -7.83
N PHE A 51 10.11 9.23 -9.05
CA PHE A 51 8.73 9.00 -9.48
C PHE A 51 8.42 7.53 -9.74
N VAL A 52 9.39 6.79 -10.28
CA VAL A 52 9.26 5.33 -10.46
C VAL A 52 9.08 4.63 -9.11
N PHE A 53 9.82 5.05 -8.07
CA PHE A 53 9.63 4.53 -6.71
C PHE A 53 8.20 4.75 -6.20
N ILE A 54 7.63 5.94 -6.45
CA ILE A 54 6.26 6.27 -6.05
C ILE A 54 5.24 5.36 -6.76
N ILE A 55 5.42 5.11 -8.06
CA ILE A 55 4.54 4.23 -8.84
C ILE A 55 4.64 2.79 -8.34
N VAL A 56 5.85 2.27 -8.13
CA VAL A 56 6.07 0.89 -7.65
C VAL A 56 5.43 0.70 -6.26
N ALA A 57 5.64 1.66 -5.34
CA ALA A 57 5.02 1.62 -4.02
C ALA A 57 3.48 1.61 -4.12
N GLY A 58 2.90 2.46 -4.98
CA GLY A 58 1.45 2.48 -5.21
C GLY A 58 0.90 1.16 -5.76
N ILE A 59 1.63 0.49 -6.67
CA ILE A 59 1.21 -0.81 -7.24
C ILE A 59 1.19 -1.87 -6.14
N VAL A 60 2.19 -1.89 -5.27
CA VAL A 60 2.25 -2.83 -4.13
C VAL A 60 1.06 -2.61 -3.18
N VAL A 61 0.73 -1.36 -2.86
CA VAL A 61 -0.43 -1.02 -2.01
C VAL A 61 -1.74 -1.50 -2.64
N VAL A 62 -1.94 -1.27 -3.95
CA VAL A 62 -3.14 -1.74 -4.66
C VAL A 62 -3.20 -3.26 -4.71
N ALA A 63 -2.08 -3.96 -4.95
CA ALA A 63 -2.03 -5.41 -4.95
C ALA A 63 -2.41 -6.00 -3.58
N ILE A 64 -1.91 -5.41 -2.49
CA ILE A 64 -2.26 -5.82 -1.12
C ILE A 64 -3.73 -5.55 -0.83
N ALA A 65 -4.28 -4.41 -1.28
CA ALA A 65 -5.71 -4.11 -1.13
C ALA A 65 -6.61 -5.11 -1.86
N ILE A 66 -6.23 -5.52 -3.08
CA ILE A 66 -6.94 -6.57 -3.84
C ILE A 66 -6.86 -7.92 -3.10
N LEU A 67 -5.69 -8.28 -2.58
CA LEU A 67 -5.53 -9.49 -1.76
C LEU A 67 -6.37 -9.45 -0.48
N GLY A 68 -6.51 -8.28 0.16
CA GLY A 68 -7.37 -8.08 1.33
C GLY A 68 -8.86 -8.28 0.99
N PHE A 69 -9.31 -7.73 -0.15
CA PHE A 69 -10.68 -7.89 -0.63
C PHE A 69 -11.00 -9.36 -1.00
N ILE A 70 -10.12 -10.02 -1.75
CA ILE A 70 -10.29 -11.44 -2.12
C ILE A 70 -10.15 -12.34 -0.89
N GLY A 71 -9.24 -12.03 0.03
CA GLY A 71 -9.04 -12.74 1.29
C GLY A 71 -10.28 -12.71 2.18
N ALA A 72 -10.99 -11.57 2.21
CA ALA A 72 -12.29 -11.47 2.85
C ALA A 72 -13.30 -12.38 2.15
N TRP A 73 -13.42 -12.37 0.82
CA TRP A 73 -14.42 -13.19 0.12
C TRP A 73 -14.16 -14.69 0.14
N LYS A 74 -12.93 -15.15 -0.03
CA LYS A 74 -12.62 -16.58 -0.27
C LYS A 74 -12.59 -17.45 0.99
N ARG A 75 -12.81 -16.87 2.18
CA ARG A 75 -12.84 -17.54 3.50
C ARG A 75 -11.72 -18.57 3.70
N ASN A 76 -10.56 -18.30 3.12
CA ASN A 76 -9.41 -19.20 3.21
C ASN A 76 -8.44 -18.61 4.22
N ARG A 77 -8.26 -19.29 5.37
CA ARG A 77 -7.38 -18.81 6.45
C ARG A 77 -5.96 -18.55 5.97
N CYS A 78 -5.46 -19.36 5.04
CA CYS A 78 -4.14 -19.15 4.42
C CYS A 78 -4.04 -17.78 3.74
N MET A 79 -5.07 -17.36 3.01
CA MET A 79 -5.04 -16.12 2.22
C MET A 79 -5.11 -14.86 3.10
N LEU A 80 -5.85 -14.95 4.22
CA LEU A 80 -5.90 -13.88 5.22
C LEU A 80 -4.57 -13.78 5.99
N LEU A 81 -3.94 -14.92 6.29
CA LEU A 81 -2.65 -14.98 6.96
C LEU A 81 -1.55 -14.40 6.08
N THR A 82 -1.52 -14.74 4.79
CA THR A 82 -0.57 -14.14 3.84
C THR A 82 -0.76 -12.62 3.74
N PHE A 83 -2.00 -12.13 3.71
CA PHE A 83 -2.27 -10.68 3.72
C PHE A 83 -1.69 -10.02 4.98
N ALA A 84 -1.94 -10.59 6.16
CA ALA A 84 -1.43 -10.07 7.42
C ALA A 84 0.11 -10.08 7.47
N THR A 85 0.74 -11.15 6.96
CA THR A 85 2.21 -11.23 6.87
C THR A 85 2.77 -10.15 5.95
N PHE A 86 2.24 -10.01 4.73
CA PHE A 86 2.70 -8.99 3.78
C PHE A 86 2.49 -7.56 4.32
N ALA A 87 1.32 -7.26 4.89
CA ALA A 87 1.04 -5.96 5.49
C ALA A 87 1.96 -5.67 6.69
N GLY A 88 2.21 -6.67 7.54
CA GLY A 88 3.14 -6.56 8.67
C GLY A 88 4.57 -6.28 8.22
N PHE A 89 5.06 -6.96 7.19
CA PHE A 89 6.37 -6.68 6.61
C PHE A 89 6.48 -5.26 6.07
N LEU A 90 5.43 -4.78 5.39
CA LEU A 90 5.40 -3.42 4.83
C LEU A 90 5.45 -2.37 5.94
N PHE A 91 4.69 -2.57 7.02
CA PHE A 91 4.71 -1.70 8.19
C PHE A 91 6.09 -1.65 8.87
N VAL A 92 6.79 -2.78 8.97
CA VAL A 92 8.15 -2.82 9.51
C VAL A 92 9.12 -2.02 8.63
N ILE A 93 9.03 -2.17 7.31
CA ILE A 93 9.86 -1.42 6.35
C ILE A 93 9.56 0.09 6.46
N GLU A 94 8.29 0.48 6.53
CA GLU A 94 7.89 1.89 6.70
C GLU A 94 8.41 2.48 8.02
N LEU A 95 8.37 1.73 9.13
CA LEU A 95 8.95 2.18 10.39
C LEU A 95 10.46 2.37 10.30
N ILE A 96 11.18 1.44 9.69
CA ILE A 96 12.64 1.57 9.49
C ILE A 96 12.94 2.81 8.64
N ALA A 97 12.20 3.01 7.54
CA ALA A 97 12.36 4.18 6.68
C ALA A 97 12.06 5.48 7.45
N ALA A 98 10.98 5.52 8.25
CA ALA A 98 10.62 6.68 9.05
C ALA A 98 11.71 7.04 10.07
N VAL A 99 12.31 6.05 10.73
CA VAL A 99 13.42 6.27 11.68
C VAL A 99 14.65 6.81 10.96
N ILE A 100 15.03 6.26 9.81
CA ILE A 100 16.16 6.75 9.01
C ILE A 100 15.93 8.20 8.58
N VAL A 101 14.72 8.52 8.10
CA VAL A 101 14.36 9.89 7.73
C VAL A 101 14.47 10.80 8.95
N PHE A 102 13.90 10.43 10.10
CA PHE A 102 13.97 11.25 11.32
C PHE A 102 15.41 11.52 11.80
N VAL A 103 16.28 10.52 11.75
CA VAL A 103 17.69 10.65 12.14
C VAL A 103 18.48 11.49 11.12
N THR A 104 18.20 11.35 9.83
CA THR A 104 18.86 12.20 8.82
C THR A 104 18.38 13.65 8.89
N GLN A 105 17.10 13.90 9.19
CA GLN A 105 16.58 15.26 9.42
C GLN A 105 17.27 15.94 10.61
N THR A 106 17.62 15.19 11.65
CA THR A 106 18.34 15.74 12.83
C THR A 106 19.83 15.95 12.57
N GLN A 107 20.39 15.40 11.49
CA GLN A 107 21.78 15.60 11.08
C GLN A 107 21.95 16.78 10.10
N VAL A 108 20.88 17.19 9.39
CA VAL A 108 20.91 18.25 8.36
C VAL A 108 20.26 19.57 8.82
N GLY A 109 19.84 19.68 10.07
CA GLY A 109 19.36 20.92 10.71
C GLY A 109 20.36 21.40 11.77
#